data_AF-A0A8T0DRB6-F1
#
_entry.id   AF-A0A8T0DRB6-F1
#
_cell.length_a   1.000
_cell.length_b   1.000
_cell.length_c   1.000
_cell.angle_alpha   90.00
_cell.angle_beta   90.00
_cell.angle_gamma   90.00
#
_symmetry.space_group_name_H-M   'P 1'
#
loop_
_entity.id
_entity.type
_entity.pdbx_description
1 polymer ?
#
loop_
_entity_poly.entity_id
_entity_poly.type
_entity_poly.pdbx_seq_one_letter_code
_entity_poly.pdbx_strand_id
1 'polypeptide(L)'
;MDSVQNNMTETTVPVDETDATGSLTTDSGGELNEADQEEKQRLIKQILELQHTLEDLSARVDVVKEENLKLHSENQILGQYIENMMANSSVFQSTSPHSFENRRHVTSGNTRGM
;
A
#
# COMPACT_ATOMS: atom_id res chain seq x y z
N MET A 1 -24.91 82.35 -13.70
CA MET A 1 -24.02 83.52 -13.68
C MET A 1 -22.78 83.09 -12.91
N ASP A 2 -21.66 82.68 -13.47
CA ASP A 2 -21.18 82.69 -14.85
C ASP A 2 -20.13 81.58 -15.03
N SER A 3 -20.04 81.17 -16.28
CA SER A 3 -19.07 80.29 -16.91
C SER A 3 -17.62 80.52 -16.47
N VAL A 4 -16.86 79.43 -16.25
CA VAL A 4 -15.49 79.34 -16.76
C VAL A 4 -15.23 77.93 -17.27
N GLN A 5 -15.39 77.81 -18.58
CA GLN A 5 -14.81 76.78 -19.43
C GLN A 5 -13.28 76.94 -19.37
N ASN A 6 -12.55 75.99 -18.79
CA ASN A 6 -11.10 75.89 -19.02
C ASN A 6 -10.79 74.54 -19.68
N ASN A 7 -10.83 74.59 -21.00
CA ASN A 7 -10.26 73.64 -21.93
C ASN A 7 -8.81 74.07 -22.16
N MET A 8 -7.80 73.27 -21.79
CA MET A 8 -6.43 73.46 -22.27
C MET A 8 -5.66 72.13 -22.28
N THR A 9 -5.53 71.61 -23.50
CA THR A 9 -4.44 70.79 -24.04
C THR A 9 -4.16 69.43 -23.41
N GLU A 10 -4.83 68.44 -23.99
CA GLU A 10 -4.28 67.09 -24.20
C GLU A 10 -2.92 67.22 -24.92
N THR A 11 -1.82 67.15 -24.17
CA THR A 11 -0.50 66.90 -24.75
C THR A 11 -0.31 65.40 -24.76
N THR A 12 -0.66 64.80 -25.88
CA THR A 12 -0.36 63.41 -26.22
C THR A 12 1.17 63.28 -26.26
N VAL A 13 1.75 62.76 -25.19
CA VAL A 13 3.16 62.33 -25.21
C VAL A 13 3.19 61.09 -26.11
N PRO A 14 4.01 61.04 -27.18
CA PRO A 14 4.19 59.81 -27.91
C PRO A 14 4.88 58.82 -26.96
N VAL A 15 4.14 57.78 -26.58
CA VAL A 15 4.70 56.57 -25.97
C VAL A 15 5.62 55.99 -27.03
N ASP A 16 6.93 56.14 -26.84
CA ASP A 16 7.94 55.42 -27.59
C ASP A 16 7.77 53.93 -27.24
N GLU A 17 7.06 53.20 -28.10
CA GLU A 17 7.05 51.74 -28.09
C GLU A 17 8.44 51.25 -28.46
N THR A 18 9.34 51.20 -27.48
CA THR A 18 10.53 50.34 -27.57
C THR A 18 10.08 48.90 -27.35
N ASP A 19 9.36 48.33 -28.31
CA ASP A 19 9.17 46.90 -28.49
C ASP A 19 10.47 46.31 -29.06
N ALA A 20 11.51 46.23 -28.23
CA ALA A 20 12.76 45.56 -28.56
C ALA A 20 13.66 45.36 -27.34
N THR A 21 13.22 44.57 -26.36
CA THR A 21 14.13 43.65 -25.64
C THR A 21 13.33 42.47 -25.06
N GLY A 22 12.50 41.83 -25.89
CA GLY A 22 12.33 40.39 -25.76
C GLY A 22 13.68 39.78 -26.08
N SER A 23 14.55 39.71 -25.06
CA SER A 23 15.89 39.16 -25.17
C SER A 23 15.76 37.76 -25.75
N LEU A 24 16.11 37.67 -27.03
CA LEU A 24 16.53 36.47 -27.72
C LEU A 24 17.74 35.92 -26.95
N THR A 25 17.49 35.28 -25.82
CA THR A 25 18.46 34.39 -25.19
C THR A 25 18.45 33.11 -26.00
N THR A 26 19.20 33.16 -27.10
CA THR A 26 20.08 32.08 -27.55
C THR A 26 19.53 30.67 -27.34
N ASP A 27 18.79 30.26 -28.36
CA ASP A 27 18.55 28.91 -28.88
C ASP A 27 19.82 28.04 -28.99
N SER A 28 20.52 27.78 -27.88
CA SER A 28 21.67 26.86 -27.86
C SER A 28 21.82 26.08 -26.55
N GLY A 29 20.73 25.98 -25.77
CA GLY A 29 20.60 25.13 -24.58
C GLY A 29 19.24 24.43 -24.47
N GLY A 30 18.39 24.51 -25.51
CA GLY A 30 17.01 24.00 -25.52
C GLY A 30 16.90 22.51 -25.87
N GLU A 31 17.72 22.00 -26.80
CA GLU A 31 17.60 20.60 -27.26
C GLU A 31 17.96 19.56 -26.18
N LEU A 32 18.97 19.82 -25.34
CA LEU A 32 19.29 18.92 -24.22
C LEU A 32 18.16 18.94 -23.16
N ASN A 33 17.55 20.10 -22.93
CA ASN A 33 16.45 20.26 -21.98
C ASN A 33 15.15 19.59 -22.48
N GLU A 34 14.87 19.59 -23.78
CA GLU A 34 13.68 18.94 -24.34
C GLU A 34 13.81 17.41 -24.35
N ALA A 35 14.99 16.87 -24.69
CA ALA A 35 15.26 15.45 -24.58
C ALA A 35 15.19 14.95 -23.12
N ASP A 36 15.77 15.70 -22.18
CA ASP A 36 15.70 15.40 -20.74
C ASP A 36 14.25 15.48 -20.22
N GLN A 37 13.46 16.44 -20.71
CA GLN A 37 12.03 16.53 -20.39
C GLN A 37 11.24 15.34 -20.95
N GLU A 38 11.54 14.91 -22.17
CA GLU A 38 10.89 13.74 -22.76
C GLU A 38 11.24 12.46 -22.00
N GLU A 39 12.51 12.25 -21.63
CA GLU A 39 12.93 11.11 -20.82
C GLU A 39 12.25 11.12 -19.45
N LYS A 40 12.22 12.28 -18.78
CA LYS A 40 11.50 12.45 -17.53
C LYS A 40 10.02 12.12 -17.68
N GLN A 41 9.37 12.55 -18.77
CA GLN A 41 7.96 12.26 -19.03
C GLN A 41 7.72 10.75 -19.24
N ARG A 42 8.64 10.05 -19.93
CA ARG A 42 8.60 8.60 -20.12
C ARG A 42 8.77 7.86 -18.79
N LEU A 43 9.72 8.27 -17.96
CA LEU A 43 9.93 7.70 -16.62
C LEU A 43 8.72 7.90 -15.72
N ILE A 44 8.12 9.10 -15.73
CA ILE A 44 6.88 9.38 -14.98
C ILE A 44 5.77 8.43 -15.43
N LYS A 45 5.59 8.23 -16.75
CA LYS A 45 4.58 7.30 -17.27
C LYS A 45 4.82 5.88 -16.78
N GLN A 46 6.05 5.39 -16.83
CA GLN A 46 6.39 4.06 -16.35
C GLN A 46 6.13 3.92 -14.84
N ILE A 47 6.48 4.92 -14.04
CA ILE A 47 6.21 4.92 -12.60
C ILE A 47 4.69 4.86 -12.35
N LEU A 48 3.88 5.62 -13.07
CA LEU A 48 2.43 5.62 -12.91
C LEU A 48 1.81 4.25 -13.26
N GLU A 49 2.27 3.62 -14.34
CA GLU A 49 1.84 2.27 -14.72
C GLU A 49 2.22 1.23 -13.65
N LEU A 50 3.45 1.31 -13.12
CA LEU A 50 3.90 0.44 -12.04
C LEU A 50 3.12 0.67 -10.74
N GLN A 51 2.79 1.92 -10.40
CA GLN A 51 1.97 2.25 -9.24
C GLN A 51 0.57 1.66 -9.36
N HIS A 52 -0.06 1.79 -10.53
CA HIS A 52 -1.38 1.22 -10.77
C HIS A 52 -1.38 -0.31 -10.66
N THR A 53 -0.41 -0.98 -11.30
CA THR A 53 -0.30 -2.44 -11.21
C THR A 53 0.00 -2.93 -9.78
N LEU A 54 0.77 -2.17 -9.01
CA LEU A 54 1.05 -2.48 -7.60
C LEU A 54 -0.21 -2.33 -6.73
N GLU A 55 -1.00 -1.28 -6.97
CA GLU A 55 -2.28 -1.05 -6.29
C GLU A 55 -3.25 -2.20 -6.56
N ASP A 56 -3.41 -2.61 -7.82
CA ASP A 56 -4.25 -3.73 -8.21
C ASP A 56 -3.80 -5.04 -7.53
N LEU A 57 -2.49 -5.29 -7.50
CA LEU A 57 -1.93 -6.47 -6.84
C LEU A 57 -2.17 -6.41 -5.33
N SER A 58 -2.00 -5.25 -4.70
CA SER A 58 -2.26 -5.05 -3.27
C SER A 58 -3.72 -5.35 -2.93
N ALA A 59 -4.67 -4.83 -3.71
CA ALA A 59 -6.09 -5.10 -3.52
C ALA A 59 -6.40 -6.59 -3.65
N ARG A 60 -5.81 -7.28 -4.65
CA ARG A 60 -5.97 -8.74 -4.80
C ARG A 60 -5.41 -9.52 -3.62
N VAL A 61 -4.28 -9.09 -3.06
CA VAL A 61 -3.71 -9.71 -1.85
C VAL A 61 -4.65 -9.57 -0.66
N ASP A 62 -5.28 -8.41 -0.49
CA ASP A 62 -6.23 -8.18 0.61
C ASP A 62 -7.47 -9.08 0.48
N VAL A 63 -8.01 -9.23 -0.74
CA VAL A 63 -9.11 -10.19 -1.02
C VAL A 63 -8.71 -11.62 -0.66
N VAL A 64 -7.53 -12.07 -1.10
CA VAL A 64 -7.05 -13.44 -0.82
C VAL A 64 -6.86 -13.67 0.69
N LYS A 65 -6.38 -12.66 1.43
CA LYS A 65 -6.26 -12.74 2.89
C LYS A 65 -7.62 -12.88 3.56
N GLU A 66 -8.61 -12.12 3.12
CA GLU A 66 -9.97 -12.19 3.66
C GLU A 66 -10.60 -13.57 3.41
N GLU A 67 -10.50 -14.09 2.19
CA GLU A 67 -10.98 -15.44 1.86
C GLU A 67 -10.28 -16.51 2.69
N ASN A 68 -8.96 -16.38 2.88
CA ASN A 68 -8.20 -17.31 3.71
C ASN A 68 -8.65 -17.30 5.17
N LEU A 69 -8.87 -16.11 5.75
CA LEU A 69 -9.40 -15.97 7.11
C LEU A 69 -10.78 -16.60 7.26
N LYS A 70 -11.67 -16.39 6.28
CA LYS A 70 -12.98 -17.02 6.26
C LYS A 70 -12.87 -18.54 6.25
N LEU A 71 -12.07 -19.11 5.35
CA LEU A 71 -11.84 -20.56 5.29
C LEU A 71 -11.23 -21.11 6.59
N HIS A 72 -10.30 -20.39 7.20
CA HIS A 72 -9.71 -20.79 8.48
C HIS A 72 -10.78 -20.83 9.60
N SER A 73 -11.68 -19.84 9.63
CA SER A 73 -12.77 -19.81 10.61
C SER A 73 -13.76 -20.96 10.41
N GLU A 74 -14.12 -21.28 9.16
CA GLU A 74 -15.00 -22.39 8.83
C GLU A 74 -14.39 -23.74 9.21
N ASN A 75 -13.11 -23.94 8.86
CA ASN A 75 -12.37 -25.14 9.23
C ASN A 75 -12.25 -25.31 10.75
N GLN A 76 -12.10 -24.22 11.50
CA GLN A 76 -12.09 -24.28 12.96
C GLN A 76 -13.44 -24.77 13.51
N ILE A 77 -14.54 -24.23 12.99
CA ILE A 77 -15.90 -24.65 13.40
C ILE A 77 -16.13 -26.12 13.06
N LEU A 78 -15.76 -26.55 11.86
CA LEU A 78 -15.87 -27.94 11.42
C LEU A 78 -15.00 -28.87 12.28
N GLY A 79 -13.78 -28.47 12.59
CA GLY A 79 -12.88 -29.21 13.48
C GLY A 79 -13.51 -29.43 14.85
N GLN A 80 -14.06 -28.38 15.46
CA GLN A 80 -14.75 -28.49 16.75
C GLN A 80 -15.98 -29.39 16.68
N TYR A 81 -16.74 -29.33 15.59
CA TYR A 81 -17.91 -30.19 15.38
C TYR A 81 -17.50 -31.68 15.35
N ILE A 82 -16.42 -31.99 14.64
CA ILE A 82 -15.87 -33.36 14.56
C ILE A 82 -15.39 -33.80 15.94
N GLU A 83 -14.62 -32.98 16.65
CA GLU A 83 -14.16 -33.27 18.02
C GLU A 83 -15.32 -33.55 18.98
N ASN A 84 -16.35 -32.72 18.95
CA ASN A 84 -17.54 -32.88 19.80
C ASN A 84 -18.29 -34.18 19.47
N MET A 85 -18.42 -34.54 18.19
CA MET A 85 -19.02 -35.81 17.79
C MET A 85 -18.19 -37.00 18.25
N MET A 86 -16.85 -36.95 18.10
CA MET A 86 -15.96 -38.02 18.54
C MET A 86 -16.00 -38.19 20.07
N ALA A 87 -16.00 -37.09 20.83
CA ALA A 87 -16.06 -37.11 22.29
C ALA A 87 -17.40 -37.64 22.83
N ASN A 88 -18.52 -37.27 22.19
CA ASN A 88 -19.87 -37.69 22.60
C ASN A 88 -20.30 -39.06 22.05
N SER A 89 -19.55 -39.63 21.10
CA SER A 89 -19.80 -40.95 20.58
C SER A 89 -19.17 -42.03 21.46
N SER A 90 -20.01 -42.87 22.05
CA SER A 90 -19.60 -44.06 22.83
C SER A 90 -18.72 -45.03 22.03
N VAL A 91 -18.71 -44.97 20.69
CA VAL A 91 -17.92 -45.85 19.83
C VAL A 91 -16.41 -45.62 19.98
N PHE A 92 -15.97 -44.39 20.28
CA PHE A 92 -14.54 -44.06 20.42
C PHE A 92 -14.05 -44.09 21.88
N GLN A 93 -14.97 -44.12 22.86
CA GLN A 93 -14.60 -44.24 24.27
C GLN A 93 -14.25 -45.69 24.65
N SER A 94 -14.87 -46.68 24.03
CA SER A 94 -14.68 -48.10 24.36
C SER A 94 -13.36 -48.72 23.85
N THR A 95 -12.54 -47.97 23.09
CA THR A 95 -11.22 -48.44 22.62
C THR A 95 -10.03 -47.72 23.28
N SER A 96 -10.27 -46.89 24.31
CA SER A 96 -9.18 -46.50 25.21
C SER A 96 -8.85 -47.69 26.10
N PRO A 97 -7.64 -48.28 26.04
CA PRO A 97 -7.13 -48.91 27.24
C PRO A 97 -7.04 -47.78 28.26
N HIS A 98 -7.70 -47.96 29.40
CA HIS A 98 -7.47 -47.15 30.59
C HIS A 98 -5.99 -46.83 30.65
N SER A 99 -5.65 -45.55 30.77
CA SER A 99 -4.32 -45.06 31.06
C SER A 99 -3.78 -45.82 32.27
N PHE A 100 -3.09 -46.93 32.00
CA PHE A 100 -2.50 -47.74 33.03
C PHE A 100 -1.38 -46.93 33.64
N GLU A 101 -1.39 -46.96 34.96
CA GLU A 101 -0.17 -46.93 35.76
C GLU A 101 0.30 -45.58 36.27
N ASN A 102 -0.56 -44.95 37.08
CA ASN A 102 -0.10 -44.31 38.32
C ASN A 102 0.35 -45.35 39.37
N ARG A 103 1.26 -46.27 39.02
CA ARG A 103 1.94 -47.13 40.00
C ARG A 103 3.39 -46.71 40.05
N ARG A 104 3.63 -45.91 41.09
CA ARG A 104 4.89 -45.76 41.81
C ARG A 104 5.83 -46.94 41.54
N HIS A 105 6.71 -46.79 40.56
CA HIS A 105 7.85 -47.67 40.40
C HIS A 105 9.03 -46.99 41.10
N VAL A 106 9.14 -47.22 42.41
CA VAL A 106 10.40 -46.98 43.14
C VAL A 106 11.39 -48.03 42.64
N THR A 107 12.23 -47.63 41.68
CA THR A 107 13.40 -48.42 41.29
C THR A 107 14.60 -47.90 42.08
N SER A 108 15.15 -48.83 42.86
CA SER A 108 16.47 -48.80 43.48
C SER A 108 17.53 -48.27 42.52
N GLY A 109 18.14 -47.15 42.88
CA GLY A 109 19.38 -46.62 42.29
C GLY A 109 20.47 -46.56 43.35
N ASN A 110 21.08 -47.69 43.66
CA ASN A 110 22.35 -47.76 44.38
C ASN A 110 23.45 -47.23 43.44
N THR A 111 24.01 -46.04 43.69
CA THR A 111 25.42 -45.72 43.38
C THR A 111 25.85 -44.34 43.91
N ARG A 112 26.99 -44.36 44.61
CA ARG A 112 28.09 -43.37 44.66
C ARG A 112 28.01 -42.19 45.65
N GLY A 113 28.77 -42.32 46.74
CA GLY A 113 29.10 -41.21 47.64
C GLY A 113 29.78 -41.63 48.94
N MET A 114 30.92 -42.31 48.86
CA MET A 114 31.97 -42.35 49.89
C MET A 114 33.30 -42.21 49.18
#